data_AF-A0A1F7S0R8-F1
#
_entry.id   AF-A0A1F7S0R8-F1
#
_cell.length_a   1.000
_cell.length_b   1.000
_cell.length_c   1.000
_cell.angle_alpha   90.00
_cell.angle_beta   90.00
_cell.angle_gamma   90.00
#
_symmetry.space_group_name_H-M   'P 1'
#
loop_
_entity.id
_entity.type
_entity.pdbx_description
1 polymer ?
#
loop_
_entity_poly.entity_id
_entity_poly.type
_entity_poly.pdbx_seq_one_letter_code
_entity_poly.pdbx_strand_id
1 'polypeptide(L)'
;MTRLLRQKEPSYRFGELAIFSNRAKPEDIERAIAIQRIDLERGGHPKKLGEILVKNNILTRADVKNILEEQRMAYGKKSKLKIDIKQHKGGVVIIYLAGRLDYKKSVIVVKALERLMNKGAINIIINFNKLVYLDSRGLSVFIRYIDETRARGGDIKFCNMKYTRFILDKIGLSAFIHVFNSEVSAEKAFINPIDFYILKGALGEFISSENSKLVHLSYCTSAQNIGYDSKVFYQTLKDAMSSGKRRCMLCKP
;
A
#
# COMPACT_ATOMS: atom_id res chain seq x y z
N MET A 1 -17.31 21.23 -16.68
CA MET A 1 -17.52 20.55 -15.37
C MET A 1 -16.18 20.10 -14.79
N THR A 2 -15.72 20.76 -13.72
CA THR A 2 -14.42 20.51 -13.05
C THR A 2 -14.29 19.06 -12.55
N ARG A 3 -13.06 18.52 -12.51
CA ARG A 3 -12.74 17.15 -12.06
C ARG A 3 -13.36 16.78 -10.70
N LEU A 4 -13.47 17.75 -9.81
CA LEU A 4 -14.11 17.65 -8.49
C LEU A 4 -15.63 17.44 -8.53
N LEU A 5 -16.33 17.99 -9.54
CA LEU A 5 -17.77 17.81 -9.71
C LEU A 5 -18.12 16.42 -10.27
N ARG A 6 -17.25 15.83 -11.11
CA ARG A 6 -17.41 14.47 -11.65
C ARG A 6 -17.37 13.40 -10.55
N GLN A 7 -16.57 13.58 -9.50
CA GLN A 7 -16.40 12.62 -8.39
C GLN A 7 -17.65 12.43 -7.49
N LYS A 8 -18.66 13.29 -7.60
CA LYS A 8 -19.90 13.15 -6.84
C LYS A 8 -20.92 12.24 -7.53
N GLU A 9 -20.78 11.98 -8.83
CA GLU A 9 -21.72 11.14 -9.57
C GLU A 9 -21.55 9.65 -9.23
N PRO A 10 -22.67 8.92 -9.00
CA PRO A 10 -22.63 7.48 -8.76
C PRO A 10 -21.93 6.68 -9.87
N SER A 11 -22.10 7.06 -11.14
CA SER A 11 -21.40 6.41 -12.27
C SER A 11 -19.89 6.60 -12.18
N TYR A 12 -19.42 7.81 -11.88
CA TYR A 12 -17.99 8.07 -11.75
C TYR A 12 -17.37 7.30 -10.57
N ARG A 13 -18.07 7.24 -9.43
CA ARG A 13 -17.63 6.45 -8.26
C ARG A 13 -17.57 4.96 -8.56
N PHE A 14 -18.53 4.44 -9.33
CA PHE A 14 -18.53 3.05 -9.77
C PHE A 14 -17.32 2.80 -10.69
N GLY A 15 -17.13 3.66 -11.69
CA GLY A 15 -16.01 3.57 -12.62
C GLY A 15 -14.64 3.66 -11.93
N GLU A 16 -14.49 4.59 -10.98
CA GLU A 16 -13.28 4.71 -10.17
C GLU A 16 -13.00 3.42 -9.38
N LEU A 17 -14.01 2.80 -8.77
CA LEU A 17 -13.85 1.53 -8.06
C LEU A 17 -13.56 0.35 -9.00
N ALA A 18 -14.16 0.32 -10.19
CA ALA A 18 -13.89 -0.70 -11.20
C ALA A 18 -12.42 -0.64 -11.69
N ILE A 19 -11.90 0.57 -11.92
CA ILE A 19 -10.48 0.81 -12.23
C ILE A 19 -9.60 0.46 -11.03
N PHE A 20 -9.98 0.97 -9.86
CA PHE A 20 -9.22 0.78 -8.63
C PHE A 20 -9.08 -0.70 -8.27
N SER A 21 -10.10 -1.51 -8.53
CA SER A 21 -10.06 -2.96 -8.28
C SER A 21 -9.44 -3.79 -9.41
N ASN A 22 -8.84 -3.13 -10.42
CA ASN A 22 -8.26 -3.77 -11.60
C ASN A 22 -9.25 -4.66 -12.37
N ARG A 23 -10.55 -4.31 -12.31
CA ARG A 23 -11.61 -5.03 -13.02
C ARG A 23 -11.96 -4.38 -14.36
N ALA A 24 -11.60 -3.11 -14.56
CA ALA A 24 -11.78 -2.37 -15.81
C ALA A 24 -10.61 -1.41 -16.04
N LYS A 25 -10.31 -1.10 -17.31
CA LYS A 25 -9.30 -0.08 -17.64
C LYS A 25 -9.93 1.33 -17.65
N PRO A 26 -9.15 2.40 -17.50
CA PRO A 26 -9.65 3.77 -17.59
C PRO A 26 -10.41 4.04 -18.90
N GLU A 27 -9.90 3.55 -20.03
CA GLU A 27 -10.47 3.75 -21.35
C GLU A 27 -11.84 3.07 -21.49
N ASP A 28 -12.02 1.92 -20.84
CA ASP A 28 -13.29 1.18 -20.80
C ASP A 28 -14.37 1.95 -20.06
N ILE A 29 -14.01 2.56 -18.93
CA ILE A 29 -14.92 3.39 -18.14
C ILE A 29 -15.29 4.66 -18.88
N GLU A 30 -14.33 5.33 -19.52
CA GLU A 30 -14.59 6.54 -20.29
C GLU A 30 -15.55 6.29 -21.46
N ARG A 31 -15.34 5.19 -22.20
CA ARG A 31 -16.26 4.75 -23.26
C ARG A 31 -17.66 4.47 -22.72
N ALA A 32 -17.76 3.74 -21.60
CA ALA A 32 -19.05 3.42 -21.00
C ALA A 32 -19.79 4.66 -20.49
N ILE A 33 -19.09 5.65 -19.94
CA ILE A 33 -19.67 6.95 -19.54
C ILE A 33 -20.15 7.74 -20.76
N ALA A 34 -19.39 7.73 -21.86
CA ALA A 34 -19.80 8.40 -23.10
C ALA A 34 -21.10 7.80 -23.67
N ILE A 35 -21.20 6.46 -23.70
CA ILE A 35 -22.43 5.75 -24.10
C ILE A 35 -23.60 6.14 -23.19
N GLN A 36 -23.39 6.14 -21.87
CA GLN A 36 -24.43 6.50 -20.91
C GLN A 36 -24.94 7.94 -21.09
N ARG A 37 -24.07 8.88 -21.48
CA ARG A 37 -24.43 10.28 -21.77
C ARG A 37 -25.26 10.42 -23.03
N ILE A 38 -24.86 9.74 -24.12
CA ILE A 38 -25.61 9.74 -25.37
C ILE A 38 -27.03 9.17 -25.16
N ASP A 39 -27.16 8.10 -24.37
CA ASP A 39 -28.47 7.51 -24.04
C ASP A 39 -29.36 8.47 -23.22
N LEU A 40 -28.76 9.29 -22.36
CA LEU A 40 -29.47 10.32 -21.59
C LEU A 40 -29.97 11.47 -22.48
N GLU A 41 -29.13 11.94 -23.42
CA GLU A 41 -29.45 13.02 -24.36
C GLU A 41 -30.59 12.63 -25.32
N ARG A 42 -30.73 11.34 -25.62
CA ARG A 42 -31.82 10.79 -26.45
C ARG A 42 -33.18 10.69 -25.73
N GLY A 43 -33.29 11.22 -24.50
CA GLY A 43 -34.54 11.28 -23.74
C GLY A 43 -35.03 9.96 -23.15
N GLY A 44 -34.19 8.90 -23.19
CA GLY A 44 -34.51 7.59 -22.62
C GLY A 44 -34.08 7.46 -21.15
N HIS A 45 -34.37 6.29 -20.55
CA HIS A 45 -33.74 5.89 -19.30
C HIS A 45 -32.35 5.29 -19.61
N PRO A 46 -31.24 6.00 -19.32
CA PRO A 46 -29.92 5.52 -19.68
C PRO A 46 -29.59 4.24 -18.90
N LYS A 47 -28.97 3.28 -19.58
CA LYS A 47 -28.49 2.06 -18.93
C LYS A 47 -27.51 2.40 -17.82
N LYS A 48 -27.51 1.61 -16.75
CA LYS A 48 -26.55 1.80 -15.67
C LYS A 48 -25.15 1.51 -16.19
N LEU A 49 -24.14 2.23 -15.67
CA LEU A 49 -22.75 2.06 -16.12
C LEU A 49 -22.29 0.60 -16.04
N GLY A 50 -22.64 -0.11 -14.96
CA GLY A 50 -22.34 -1.54 -14.79
C GLY A 50 -22.99 -2.43 -15.86
N GLU A 51 -24.20 -2.12 -16.32
CA GLU A 51 -24.88 -2.88 -17.38
C GLU A 51 -24.20 -2.67 -18.75
N ILE A 52 -23.75 -1.44 -19.01
CA ILE A 52 -22.97 -1.12 -20.22
C ILE A 52 -21.65 -1.90 -20.21
N LEU A 53 -20.95 -1.94 -19.09
CA LEU A 53 -19.68 -2.66 -18.95
C LEU A 53 -19.86 -4.19 -19.07
N VAL A 54 -20.96 -4.75 -18.55
CA VAL A 54 -21.28 -6.17 -18.73
C VAL A 54 -21.59 -6.49 -20.19
N LYS A 55 -22.39 -5.65 -20.87
CA LYS A 55 -22.73 -5.85 -22.29
C LYS A 55 -21.49 -5.86 -23.20
N ASN A 56 -20.47 -5.08 -22.84
CA ASN A 56 -19.22 -5.00 -23.57
C ASN A 56 -18.17 -6.02 -23.12
N ASN A 57 -18.55 -7.04 -22.33
CA ASN A 57 -17.66 -8.09 -21.81
C ASN A 57 -16.47 -7.57 -20.97
N ILE A 58 -16.61 -6.40 -20.36
CA ILE A 58 -15.56 -5.81 -19.49
C ILE A 58 -15.73 -6.31 -18.05
N LEU A 59 -16.97 -6.40 -17.56
CA LEU A 59 -17.30 -6.85 -16.21
C LEU A 59 -18.28 -8.03 -16.23
N THR A 60 -18.21 -8.90 -15.23
CA THR A 60 -19.28 -9.88 -14.97
C THR A 60 -20.39 -9.26 -14.11
N ARG A 61 -21.56 -9.93 -14.06
CA ARG A 61 -22.62 -9.55 -13.11
C ARG A 61 -22.16 -9.64 -11.65
N ALA A 62 -21.27 -10.59 -11.34
CA ALA A 62 -20.67 -10.73 -10.02
C ALA A 62 -19.76 -9.53 -9.69
N ASP A 63 -18.95 -9.07 -10.65
CA ASP A 63 -18.11 -7.88 -10.48
C ASP A 63 -18.95 -6.64 -10.21
N VAL A 64 -20.03 -6.44 -10.97
CA VAL A 64 -20.96 -5.31 -10.74
C VAL A 64 -21.53 -5.35 -9.33
N LYS A 65 -21.97 -6.52 -8.85
CA LYS A 65 -22.48 -6.68 -7.48
C LYS A 65 -21.40 -6.32 -6.44
N ASN A 66 -20.19 -6.84 -6.60
CA ASN A 66 -19.07 -6.57 -5.70
C ASN A 66 -18.69 -5.08 -5.68
N ILE A 67 -18.61 -4.44 -6.86
CA ILE A 67 -18.29 -3.00 -6.97
C ILE A 67 -19.40 -2.15 -6.34
N LEU A 68 -20.67 -2.51 -6.50
CA LEU A 68 -21.78 -1.80 -5.85
C LEU A 68 -21.75 -1.96 -4.32
N GLU A 69 -21.38 -3.13 -3.82
CA GLU A 69 -21.15 -3.35 -2.39
C GLU A 69 -19.97 -2.50 -1.88
N GLU A 70 -18.83 -2.51 -2.59
CA GLU A 70 -17.67 -1.67 -2.31
C GLU A 70 -18.05 -0.17 -2.34
N GLN A 71 -18.84 0.26 -3.33
CA GLN A 71 -19.33 1.62 -3.48
C GLN A 71 -20.23 2.03 -2.32
N ARG A 72 -21.15 1.16 -1.90
CA ARG A 72 -22.03 1.40 -0.75
C ARG A 72 -21.22 1.52 0.53
N MET A 73 -20.22 0.67 0.71
CA MET A 73 -19.32 0.70 1.86
C MET A 73 -18.39 1.92 1.85
N ALA A 74 -17.94 2.37 0.68
CA ALA A 74 -17.05 3.53 0.54
C ALA A 74 -17.80 4.86 0.68
N TYR A 75 -18.97 4.99 0.05
CA TYR A 75 -19.66 6.28 -0.16
C TYR A 75 -21.04 6.38 0.51
N GLY A 76 -21.52 5.34 1.19
CA GLY A 76 -22.80 5.39 1.91
C GLY A 76 -22.79 6.35 3.10
N LYS A 77 -23.94 6.97 3.42
CA LYS A 77 -24.14 7.90 4.55
C LYS A 77 -23.66 7.38 5.92
N LYS A 78 -23.46 6.07 6.08
CA LYS A 78 -22.99 5.41 7.31
C LYS A 78 -21.58 4.78 7.18
N SER A 79 -20.75 5.15 6.19
CA SER A 79 -19.40 4.57 6.04
C SER A 79 -18.45 4.96 7.19
N LYS A 80 -18.56 4.23 8.30
CA LYS A 80 -17.70 4.36 9.47
C LYS A 80 -16.43 3.55 9.25
N LEU A 81 -15.29 4.10 9.67
CA LEU A 81 -14.09 3.30 9.87
C LEU A 81 -14.31 2.43 11.12
N LYS A 82 -14.12 1.12 10.99
CA LYS A 82 -14.06 0.20 12.12
C LYS A 82 -12.63 -0.28 12.27
N ILE A 83 -12.18 -0.37 13.53
CA ILE A 83 -10.86 -0.87 13.89
C ILE A 83 -11.07 -2.03 14.85
N ASP A 84 -10.41 -3.15 14.56
CA ASP A 84 -10.26 -4.29 15.48
C ASP A 84 -8.76 -4.52 15.73
N ILE A 85 -8.39 -4.95 16.93
CA ILE A 85 -6.98 -5.07 17.34
C ILE A 85 -6.78 -6.43 17.99
N LYS A 86 -5.79 -7.18 17.49
CA LYS A 86 -5.42 -8.49 18.04
C LYS A 86 -3.95 -8.53 18.38
N GLN A 87 -3.61 -9.15 19.51
CA GLN A 87 -2.25 -9.50 19.85
C GLN A 87 -1.94 -10.90 19.34
N HIS A 88 -0.78 -11.07 18.72
CA HIS A 88 -0.29 -12.32 18.19
C HIS A 88 0.98 -12.76 18.93
N LYS A 89 1.35 -14.04 18.76
CA LYS A 89 2.57 -14.58 19.38
C LYS A 89 3.80 -13.82 18.88
N GLY A 90 4.79 -13.61 19.76
CA GLY A 90 6.02 -12.87 19.42
C GLY A 90 5.92 -11.34 19.57
N GLY A 91 4.90 -10.83 20.25
CA GLY A 91 4.77 -9.40 20.55
C GLY A 91 4.29 -8.54 19.38
N VAL A 92 3.77 -9.17 18.31
CA VAL A 92 3.20 -8.48 17.16
C VAL A 92 1.74 -8.13 17.43
N VAL A 93 1.35 -6.90 17.09
CA VAL A 93 -0.04 -6.43 17.18
C VAL A 93 -0.60 -6.21 15.78
N ILE A 94 -1.76 -6.79 15.47
CA ILE A 94 -2.45 -6.59 14.19
C ILE A 94 -3.64 -5.65 14.39
N ILE A 95 -3.67 -4.57 13.62
CA ILE A 95 -4.77 -3.61 13.52
C ILE A 95 -5.53 -3.89 12.22
N TYR A 96 -6.78 -4.33 12.34
CA TYR A 96 -7.68 -4.57 11.22
C TYR A 96 -8.48 -3.32 10.91
N LEU A 97 -8.39 -2.86 9.66
CA LEU A 97 -9.17 -1.73 9.18
C LEU A 97 -10.32 -2.23 8.30
N ALA A 98 -11.53 -1.71 8.57
CA ALA A 98 -12.70 -1.98 7.75
C ALA A 98 -13.47 -0.69 7.42
N GLY A 99 -13.96 -0.61 6.18
CA GLY A 99 -14.70 0.55 5.69
C GLY A 99 -13.80 1.56 4.98
N ARG A 100 -13.94 2.85 5.32
CA ARG A 100 -13.26 3.96 4.63
C ARG A 100 -12.31 4.69 5.56
N LEU A 101 -11.06 4.84 5.13
CA LEU A 101 -10.07 5.69 5.78
C LEU A 101 -9.84 6.96 4.95
N ASP A 102 -10.09 8.10 5.56
CA ASP A 102 -9.82 9.44 5.05
C ASP A 102 -9.20 10.28 6.18
N TYR A 103 -8.77 11.51 5.89
CA TYR A 103 -8.16 12.40 6.89
C TYR A 103 -9.01 12.59 8.16
N LYS A 104 -10.34 12.65 8.06
CA LYS A 104 -11.19 12.88 9.25
C LYS A 104 -11.27 11.64 10.12
N LYS A 105 -11.29 10.46 9.50
CA LYS A 105 -11.40 9.17 10.21
C LYS A 105 -10.06 8.65 10.71
N SER A 106 -8.94 9.18 10.21
CA SER A 106 -7.61 8.77 10.64
C SER A 106 -7.32 9.06 12.12
N VAL A 107 -8.03 10.01 12.74
CA VAL A 107 -7.95 10.29 14.18
C VAL A 107 -8.17 9.03 15.03
N ILE A 108 -9.04 8.11 14.59
CA ILE A 108 -9.29 6.85 15.32
C ILE A 108 -8.07 5.91 15.23
N VAL A 109 -7.40 5.89 14.07
CA VAL A 109 -6.18 5.11 13.84
C VAL A 109 -5.02 5.67 14.65
N VAL A 110 -4.85 7.00 14.63
CA VAL A 110 -3.87 7.75 15.44
C VAL A 110 -3.98 7.35 16.91
N LYS A 111 -5.16 7.50 17.51
CA LYS A 111 -5.38 7.16 18.92
C LYS A 111 -5.10 5.69 19.23
N ALA A 112 -5.41 4.79 18.30
CA ALA A 112 -5.11 3.38 18.46
C ALA A 112 -3.60 3.10 18.44
N LEU A 113 -2.86 3.70 17.50
CA LEU A 113 -1.41 3.58 17.40
C LEU A 113 -0.71 4.16 18.63
N GLU A 114 -1.04 5.39 19.03
CA GLU A 114 -0.47 6.03 20.21
C GLU A 114 -0.68 5.19 21.47
N ARG A 115 -1.90 4.69 21.68
CA ARG A 115 -2.21 3.81 22.82
C ARG A 115 -1.40 2.53 22.81
N LEU A 116 -1.18 1.92 21.65
CA LEU A 116 -0.41 0.68 21.52
C LEU A 116 1.08 0.94 21.74
N MET A 117 1.63 1.98 21.12
CA MET A 117 3.04 2.35 21.24
C MET A 117 3.41 2.79 22.66
N ASN A 118 2.52 3.50 23.36
CA ASN A 118 2.70 3.84 24.78
C ASN A 118 2.69 2.62 25.70
N LYS A 119 2.08 1.51 25.27
CA LYS A 119 2.13 0.21 25.95
C LYS A 119 3.33 -0.66 25.52
N GLY A 120 4.26 -0.10 24.74
CA GLY A 120 5.45 -0.81 24.28
C GLY A 120 5.26 -1.67 23.03
N ALA A 121 4.10 -1.60 22.37
CA ALA A 121 3.93 -2.30 21.09
C ALA A 121 4.74 -1.60 20.00
N ILE A 122 5.81 -2.24 19.56
CA ILE A 122 6.72 -1.73 18.52
C ILE A 122 6.67 -2.55 17.22
N ASN A 123 6.04 -3.72 17.21
CA ASN A 123 5.86 -4.51 16.00
C ASN A 123 4.37 -4.54 15.64
N ILE A 124 3.97 -3.77 14.64
CA ILE A 124 2.56 -3.56 14.31
C ILE A 124 2.29 -3.94 12.85
N ILE A 125 1.22 -4.68 12.60
CA ILE A 125 0.71 -4.96 11.26
C ILE A 125 -0.60 -4.21 11.06
N ILE A 126 -0.72 -3.46 9.95
CA ILE A 126 -1.99 -2.89 9.52
C ILE A 126 -2.58 -3.80 8.44
N ASN A 127 -3.75 -4.39 8.72
CA ASN A 127 -4.47 -5.25 7.79
C ASN A 127 -5.56 -4.46 7.05
N PHE A 128 -5.43 -4.39 5.73
CA PHE A 128 -6.31 -3.65 4.82
C PHE A 128 -7.39 -4.50 4.14
N ASN A 129 -7.52 -5.80 4.47
CA ASN A 129 -8.37 -6.75 3.73
C ASN A 129 -9.83 -6.30 3.60
N LYS A 130 -10.36 -5.62 4.64
CA LYS A 130 -11.75 -5.11 4.69
C LYS A 130 -11.84 -3.60 4.47
N LEU A 131 -10.72 -2.93 4.15
CA LEU A 131 -10.71 -1.51 3.82
C LEU A 131 -11.10 -1.36 2.35
N VAL A 132 -12.21 -0.67 2.10
CA VAL A 132 -12.77 -0.49 0.76
C VAL A 132 -12.35 0.83 0.11
N TYR A 133 -11.81 1.76 0.90
CA TYR A 133 -11.32 3.04 0.40
C TYR A 133 -10.23 3.62 1.30
N LEU A 134 -9.19 4.16 0.65
CA LEU A 134 -8.10 4.91 1.25
C LEU A 134 -7.69 6.04 0.31
N ASP A 135 -7.61 7.28 0.80
CA ASP A 135 -6.98 8.39 0.08
C ASP A 135 -5.55 8.69 0.59
N SER A 136 -4.82 9.53 -0.14
CA SER A 136 -3.44 9.89 0.20
C SER A 136 -3.29 10.52 1.59
N ARG A 137 -4.32 11.26 2.06
CA ARG A 137 -4.33 11.91 3.38
C ARG A 137 -4.59 10.91 4.50
N GLY A 138 -5.38 9.87 4.25
CA GLY A 138 -5.54 8.75 5.18
C GLY A 138 -4.24 7.95 5.31
N LEU A 139 -3.50 7.80 4.21
CA LEU A 139 -2.23 7.08 4.17
C LEU A 139 -1.10 7.84 4.88
N SER A 140 -1.05 9.17 4.77
CA SER A 140 0.01 9.99 5.38
C SER A 140 0.08 9.88 6.90
N VAL A 141 -1.02 9.52 7.56
CA VAL A 141 -1.07 9.27 9.01
C VAL A 141 -0.11 8.16 9.42
N PHE A 142 0.06 7.12 8.60
CA PHE A 142 0.95 6.02 8.96
C PHE A 142 2.43 6.39 8.87
N ILE A 143 2.81 7.35 8.02
CA ILE A 143 4.21 7.71 7.77
C ILE A 143 4.90 8.09 9.07
N ARG A 144 4.29 9.02 9.82
CA ARG A 144 4.80 9.46 11.12
C ARG A 144 4.97 8.30 12.10
N TYR A 145 3.99 7.41 12.21
CA TYR A 145 4.07 6.31 13.18
C TYR A 145 5.02 5.21 12.73
N ILE A 146 5.21 5.02 11.42
CA ILE A 146 6.25 4.15 10.88
C ILE A 146 7.62 4.66 11.35
N ASP A 147 7.93 5.95 11.14
CA ASP A 147 9.19 6.56 11.58
C ASP A 147 9.37 6.46 13.09
N GLU A 148 8.34 6.81 13.87
CA GLU A 148 8.39 6.78 15.33
C GLU A 148 8.56 5.34 15.88
N THR A 149 7.94 4.35 15.24
CA THR A 149 8.09 2.94 15.63
C THR A 149 9.48 2.42 15.30
N ARG A 150 10.05 2.81 14.15
CA ARG A 150 11.42 2.47 13.74
C ARG A 150 12.47 3.07 14.66
N ALA A 151 12.27 4.32 15.11
CA ALA A 151 13.14 4.96 16.10
C ALA A 151 13.16 4.19 17.44
N ARG A 152 12.11 3.42 17.74
CA ARG A 152 12.00 2.54 18.92
C ARG A 152 12.48 1.11 18.66
N GLY A 153 13.11 0.83 17.52
CA GLY A 153 13.65 -0.48 17.16
C GLY A 153 12.63 -1.50 16.62
N GLY A 154 11.40 -1.07 16.33
CA GLY A 154 10.38 -1.90 15.72
C GLY A 154 10.04 -1.49 14.28
N ASP A 155 8.86 -1.87 13.80
CA ASP A 155 8.35 -1.41 12.51
C ASP A 155 6.82 -1.52 12.41
N ILE A 156 6.25 -0.79 11.45
CA ILE A 156 4.85 -0.96 11.03
C ILE A 156 4.84 -1.53 9.61
N LYS A 157 4.22 -2.71 9.46
CA LYS A 157 4.10 -3.42 8.17
C LYS A 157 2.66 -3.45 7.70
N PHE A 158 2.43 -3.38 6.40
CA PHE A 158 1.09 -3.44 5.82
C PHE A 158 0.82 -4.81 5.22
N CYS A 159 -0.41 -5.31 5.32
CA CYS A 159 -0.81 -6.53 4.63
C CYS A 159 -2.21 -6.45 4.02
N ASN A 160 -2.48 -7.32 3.04
CA ASN A 160 -3.76 -7.44 2.34
C ASN A 160 -4.23 -6.12 1.72
N MET A 161 -3.27 -5.30 1.29
CA MET A 161 -3.52 -4.00 0.71
C MET A 161 -3.76 -4.18 -0.78
N LYS A 162 -5.03 -4.34 -1.17
CA LYS A 162 -5.36 -4.81 -2.52
C LYS A 162 -4.91 -3.88 -3.65
N TYR A 163 -4.93 -2.55 -3.45
CA TYR A 163 -4.82 -1.60 -4.58
C TYR A 163 -4.09 -0.29 -4.27
N THR A 164 -3.32 -0.23 -3.18
CA THR A 164 -2.60 1.00 -2.77
C THR A 164 -1.13 0.98 -3.16
N ARG A 165 -0.58 -0.10 -3.73
CA ARG A 165 0.79 -0.06 -4.29
C ARG A 165 0.93 1.07 -5.30
N PHE A 166 -0.04 1.26 -6.19
CA PHE A 166 -0.08 2.40 -7.10
C PHE A 166 -0.12 3.77 -6.41
N ILE A 167 -0.83 3.89 -5.28
CA ILE A 167 -0.89 5.14 -4.50
C ILE A 167 0.46 5.38 -3.83
N LEU A 168 1.09 4.35 -3.26
CA LEU A 168 2.42 4.38 -2.67
C LEU A 168 3.49 4.71 -3.72
N ASP A 169 3.40 4.13 -4.92
CA ASP A 169 4.32 4.38 -6.04
C ASP A 169 4.24 5.84 -6.47
N LYS A 170 3.02 6.38 -6.60
CA LYS A 170 2.77 7.78 -6.97
C LYS A 170 3.35 8.80 -5.99
N ILE A 171 3.44 8.44 -4.72
CA ILE A 171 3.98 9.32 -3.68
C ILE A 171 5.41 8.93 -3.27
N GLY A 172 6.05 8.02 -4.01
CA GLY A 172 7.43 7.59 -3.75
C GLY A 172 7.63 6.79 -2.46
N LEU A 173 6.56 6.25 -1.86
CA LEU A 173 6.61 5.53 -0.58
C LEU A 173 6.67 4.01 -0.70
N SER A 174 6.61 3.45 -1.92
CA SER A 174 6.71 2.00 -2.10
C SER A 174 8.05 1.42 -1.67
N ALA A 175 9.12 2.21 -1.72
CA ALA A 175 10.42 1.85 -1.18
C ALA A 175 10.50 1.99 0.35
N PHE A 176 9.61 2.79 0.95
CA PHE A 176 9.63 3.13 2.37
C PHE A 176 8.71 2.24 3.23
N ILE A 177 7.63 1.69 2.63
CA ILE A 177 6.61 0.91 3.34
C ILE A 177 6.55 -0.51 2.80
N HIS A 178 6.71 -1.52 3.66
CA HIS A 178 6.52 -2.91 3.24
C HIS A 178 5.05 -3.28 3.21
N VAL A 179 4.66 -3.80 2.05
CA VAL A 179 3.31 -4.29 1.81
C VAL A 179 3.38 -5.77 1.46
N PHE A 180 2.68 -6.58 2.25
CA PHE A 180 2.62 -8.03 2.15
C PHE A 180 1.24 -8.51 1.67
N ASN A 181 1.22 -9.70 1.09
CA ASN A 181 -0.03 -10.31 0.61
C ASN A 181 -0.81 -11.01 1.73
N SER A 182 -0.21 -11.24 2.92
CA SER A 182 -0.86 -11.92 4.04
C SER A 182 -0.29 -11.49 5.39
N GLU A 183 -1.03 -11.75 6.46
CA GLU A 183 -0.56 -11.53 7.84
C GLU A 183 0.68 -12.37 8.12
N VAL A 184 0.64 -13.66 7.76
CA VAL A 184 1.76 -14.61 7.97
C VAL A 184 3.07 -14.12 7.34
N SER A 185 3.00 -13.55 6.13
CA SER A 185 4.21 -13.03 5.47
C SER A 185 4.70 -11.72 6.10
N ALA A 186 3.79 -10.87 6.58
CA ALA A 186 4.15 -9.67 7.35
C ALA A 186 4.75 -10.00 8.72
N GLU A 187 4.21 -10.98 9.44
CA GLU A 187 4.73 -11.47 10.72
C GLU A 187 6.16 -12.01 10.57
N LYS A 188 6.39 -12.88 9.58
CA LYS A 188 7.72 -13.44 9.29
C LYS A 188 8.75 -12.35 8.96
N ALA A 189 8.33 -11.22 8.41
CA ALA A 189 9.24 -10.13 8.06
C ALA A 189 9.80 -9.38 9.27
N PHE A 190 9.27 -9.59 10.49
CA PHE A 190 9.88 -9.06 11.71
C PHE A 190 11.10 -9.85 12.19
N ILE A 191 11.38 -11.03 11.62
CA ILE A 191 12.59 -11.81 11.92
C ILE A 191 13.85 -11.06 11.48
N ASN A 192 13.77 -10.29 10.39
CA ASN A 192 14.88 -9.51 9.88
C ASN A 192 14.73 -8.04 10.29
N PRO A 193 15.85 -7.34 10.59
CA PRO A 193 15.82 -5.90 10.85
C PRO A 193 15.30 -5.14 9.62
N ILE A 194 14.73 -3.96 9.84
CA ILE A 194 14.13 -3.13 8.80
C ILE A 194 15.10 -2.84 7.64
N ASP A 195 16.38 -2.68 7.97
CA ASP A 195 17.50 -2.45 7.06
C ASP A 195 17.68 -3.59 6.02
N PHE A 196 17.16 -4.79 6.30
CA PHE A 196 17.17 -5.90 5.35
C PHE A 196 16.37 -5.60 4.08
N TYR A 197 15.40 -4.70 4.16
CA TYR A 197 14.44 -4.47 3.09
C TYR A 197 14.35 -3.00 2.65
N ILE A 198 14.98 -2.07 3.37
CA ILE A 198 14.98 -0.64 3.06
C ILE A 198 16.41 -0.16 3.15
N LEU A 199 16.85 0.63 2.16
CA LEU A 199 18.04 1.47 2.32
C LEU A 199 17.87 2.31 3.59
N LYS A 200 18.80 2.23 4.54
CA LYS A 200 18.90 3.29 5.55
C LYS A 200 19.01 4.59 4.77
N GLY A 201 17.97 5.44 4.82
CA GLY A 201 18.06 6.77 4.24
C GLY A 201 19.37 7.44 4.69
N ALA A 202 20.02 8.16 3.77
CA ALA A 202 21.26 8.93 3.91
C ALA A 202 22.52 8.25 4.51
N LEU A 203 22.42 7.08 5.13
CA LEU A 203 23.50 6.53 5.95
C LEU A 203 24.21 5.32 5.35
N GLY A 204 23.84 4.86 4.16
CA GLY A 204 24.78 4.07 3.35
C GLY A 204 24.13 3.18 2.31
N GLU A 205 24.77 3.11 1.14
CA GLU A 205 24.34 2.29 0.00
C GLU A 205 24.80 0.84 0.19
N PHE A 206 24.05 -0.13 -0.33
CA PHE A 206 24.49 -1.52 -0.38
C PHE A 206 25.45 -1.70 -1.55
N ILE A 207 26.72 -1.89 -1.25
CA ILE A 207 27.80 -1.98 -2.24
C ILE A 207 28.44 -3.37 -2.18
N SER A 208 28.69 -3.96 -3.35
CA SER A 208 29.58 -5.11 -3.54
C SER A 208 30.57 -4.79 -4.67
N SER A 209 31.53 -5.66 -4.90
CA SER A 209 32.20 -5.77 -6.20
C SER A 209 31.69 -6.98 -6.99
N GLU A 210 31.95 -7.02 -8.29
CA GLU A 210 31.61 -8.17 -9.15
C GLU A 210 32.18 -9.48 -8.58
N ASN A 211 33.46 -9.47 -8.20
CA ASN A 211 34.19 -10.64 -7.72
C ASN A 211 34.01 -10.93 -6.21
N SER A 212 33.44 -10.02 -5.43
CA SER A 212 33.22 -10.22 -4.00
C SER A 212 31.96 -11.06 -3.74
N LYS A 213 32.03 -11.99 -2.78
CA LYS A 213 30.83 -12.69 -2.26
C LYS A 213 30.12 -11.91 -1.14
N LEU A 214 30.61 -10.72 -0.80
CA LEU A 214 30.11 -9.93 0.32
C LEU A 214 29.43 -8.64 -0.16
N VAL A 215 28.27 -8.36 0.42
CA VAL A 215 27.64 -7.04 0.35
C VAL A 215 28.00 -6.25 1.61
N HIS A 216 28.22 -4.96 1.43
CA HIS A 216 28.70 -4.00 2.42
C HIS A 216 27.78 -2.77 2.45
N LEU A 217 27.81 -2.00 3.54
CA LEU A 217 27.30 -0.62 3.53
C LEU A 217 28.37 0.34 3.00
N SER A 218 27.97 1.46 2.39
CA SER A 218 28.91 2.37 1.70
C SER A 218 29.96 3.01 2.62
N TYR A 219 29.70 3.07 3.93
CA TYR A 219 30.66 3.52 4.95
C TYR A 219 31.58 2.40 5.47
N CYS A 220 31.42 1.16 5.01
CA CYS A 220 32.32 0.07 5.36
C CYS A 220 33.69 0.30 4.73
N THR A 221 34.77 0.13 5.49
CA THR A 221 36.15 0.23 4.98
C THR A 221 36.39 -0.65 3.75
N SER A 222 35.84 -1.89 3.76
CA SER A 222 35.93 -2.78 2.59
C SER A 222 35.19 -2.24 1.37
N ALA A 223 34.08 -1.51 1.54
CA ALA A 223 33.35 -0.89 0.44
C ALA A 223 34.06 0.36 -0.11
N GLN A 224 34.69 1.13 0.78
CA GLN A 224 35.46 2.32 0.42
C GLN A 224 36.69 1.97 -0.44
N ASN A 225 37.27 0.79 -0.23
CA ASN A 225 38.42 0.30 -0.99
C ASN A 225 38.06 -0.35 -2.35
N ILE A 226 36.78 -0.46 -2.70
CA ILE A 226 36.36 -0.95 -4.02
C ILE A 226 36.54 0.21 -5.02
N GLY A 227 37.27 -0.03 -6.11
CA GLY A 227 37.38 0.94 -7.20
C GLY A 227 36.01 1.29 -7.79
N TYR A 228 35.79 2.56 -8.15
CA TYR A 228 34.47 3.07 -8.55
C TYR A 228 33.82 2.24 -9.66
N ASP A 229 34.57 1.88 -10.70
CA ASP A 229 34.08 1.10 -11.85
C ASP A 229 33.76 -0.36 -11.52
N SER A 230 34.25 -0.85 -10.38
CA SER A 230 33.98 -2.21 -9.90
C SER A 230 32.86 -2.28 -8.87
N LYS A 231 32.22 -1.15 -8.51
CA LYS A 231 31.13 -1.10 -7.53
C LYS A 231 29.81 -1.54 -8.17
N VAL A 232 29.18 -2.51 -7.53
CA VAL A 232 27.81 -2.94 -7.81
C VAL A 232 26.93 -2.44 -6.67
N PHE A 233 25.95 -1.60 -7.01
CA PHE A 233 25.00 -1.02 -6.06
C PHE A 233 23.69 -1.82 -6.06
N TYR A 234 23.16 -2.09 -4.88
CA TYR A 234 21.88 -2.76 -4.70
C TYR A 234 20.87 -1.83 -4.04
N GLN A 235 19.63 -1.90 -4.51
CA GLN A 235 18.54 -1.12 -3.91
C GLN A 235 18.15 -1.64 -2.53
N THR A 236 18.25 -2.95 -2.30
CA THR A 236 17.98 -3.55 -0.99
C THR A 236 19.00 -4.64 -0.67
N LEU A 237 19.20 -4.93 0.62
CA LEU A 237 20.00 -6.08 1.03
C LEU A 237 19.44 -7.39 0.47
N LYS A 238 18.11 -7.50 0.38
CA LYS A 238 17.44 -8.64 -0.24
C LYS A 238 17.90 -8.86 -1.68
N ASP A 239 17.99 -7.80 -2.50
CA ASP A 239 18.44 -7.92 -3.90
C ASP A 239 19.90 -8.41 -3.98
N ALA A 240 20.75 -7.88 -3.10
CA ALA A 240 22.13 -8.33 -2.98
C ALA A 240 22.20 -9.83 -2.63
N MET A 241 21.42 -10.27 -1.65
CA MET A 241 21.39 -11.67 -1.24
C MET A 241 20.79 -12.59 -2.31
N SER A 242 19.75 -12.15 -3.02
CA SER A 242 19.18 -12.89 -4.16
C SER A 242 20.15 -13.02 -5.34
N SER A 243 21.14 -12.12 -5.47
CA SER A 243 22.25 -12.24 -6.44
C SER A 243 23.41 -13.13 -5.95
N GLY A 244 23.25 -13.83 -4.83
CA GLY A 244 24.26 -14.76 -4.29
C GLY A 244 25.30 -14.11 -3.36
N LYS A 245 25.14 -12.84 -3.00
CA LYS A 245 26.02 -12.17 -2.02
C LYS A 245 25.63 -12.55 -0.59
N ARG A 246 26.59 -12.49 0.33
CA ARG A 246 26.41 -12.72 1.78
C ARG A 246 26.70 -11.43 2.55
N ARG A 247 26.09 -11.30 3.73
CA ARG A 247 26.27 -10.10 4.57
C ARG A 247 27.72 -10.00 5.05
N CYS A 248 28.32 -8.83 4.91
CA CYS A 248 29.60 -8.55 5.55
C CYS A 248 29.45 -8.59 7.08
N MET A 249 30.32 -9.34 7.76
CA MET A 249 30.25 -9.50 9.22
C MET A 249 30.69 -8.25 9.99
N LEU A 250 31.42 -7.34 9.35
CA LEU A 250 31.97 -6.12 9.95
C LEU A 250 30.95 -4.98 9.98
N CYS A 251 30.47 -4.55 8.80
CA CYS A 251 29.48 -3.48 8.73
C CYS A 251 28.04 -3.96 8.97
N LYS A 252 27.82 -5.28 9.02
CA LYS A 252 26.51 -5.92 9.23
C LYS A 252 25.40 -5.23 8.41
N PRO A 253 25.58 -5.12 7.08
CA PRO A 253 24.58 -4.54 6.18
C PRO A 253 23.27 -5.28 6.36
#